data_AF-A0A0P7YLY0-F1
#
_entry.id   AF-A0A0P7YLY0-F1
#
_cell.length_a   1.000
_cell.length_b   1.000
_cell.length_c   1.000
_cell.angle_alpha   90.00
_cell.angle_beta   90.00
_cell.angle_gamma   90.00
#
_symmetry.space_group_name_H-M   'P 1'
#
loop_
_entity.id
_entity.type
_entity.pdbx_description
1 polymer ?
#
loop_
_entity_poly.entity_id
_entity_poly.type
_entity_poly.pdbx_seq_one_letter_code
_entity_poly.pdbx_strand_id
1 'polypeptide(L)'
;MTTQLAVTTGQHSDKGRKPVNQDFHGLLIPDNHQLHSKGIAVAIADGISSSNVSQIASESAVAGFLSDYYSTPDSWSVKQSAQRVLRASNA
;
A
#
# COMPACT_ATOMS: atom_id res chain seq x y z
N MET A 1 -18.32 15.03 -20.03
CA MET A 1 -18.28 13.73 -19.36
C MET A 1 -16.91 13.58 -18.74
N THR A 2 -16.82 13.56 -17.41
CA THR A 2 -15.58 13.23 -16.71
C THR A 2 -15.37 11.72 -16.80
N THR A 3 -14.34 11.29 -17.52
CA THR A 3 -13.92 9.88 -17.51
C THR A 3 -13.40 9.55 -16.12
N GLN A 4 -14.12 8.69 -15.41
CA GLN A 4 -13.68 8.15 -14.13
C GLN A 4 -12.64 7.05 -14.37
N LEU A 5 -11.57 7.04 -13.57
CA LEU A 5 -10.57 5.99 -13.63
C LEU A 5 -11.21 4.65 -13.24
N ALA A 6 -11.18 3.70 -14.17
CA ALA A 6 -11.64 2.34 -13.95
C ALA A 6 -10.46 1.39 -14.12
N VAL A 7 -10.28 0.46 -13.18
CA VAL A 7 -9.22 -0.55 -13.22
C VAL A 7 -9.79 -1.93 -12.99
N THR A 8 -9.13 -2.94 -13.55
CA THR A 8 -9.34 -4.35 -13.19
C THR A 8 -8.10 -4.82 -12.42
N THR A 9 -8.31 -5.44 -11.27
CA THR A 9 -7.22 -5.79 -10.35
C THR A 9 -7.30 -7.26 -9.98
N GLY A 10 -6.16 -7.93 -9.91
CA GLY A 10 -6.01 -9.27 -9.37
C GLY A 10 -4.78 -9.31 -8.47
N GLN A 11 -4.87 -10.07 -7.38
CA GLN A 11 -3.81 -10.14 -6.38
C GLN A 11 -3.61 -11.59 -5.92
N HIS A 12 -2.36 -11.98 -5.75
CA HIS A 12 -1.97 -13.32 -5.32
C HIS A 12 -0.59 -13.27 -4.68
N SER A 13 -0.35 -14.10 -3.67
CA SER A 13 0.98 -14.34 -3.10
C SER A 13 1.04 -15.77 -2.58
N ASP A 14 2.22 -16.38 -2.67
CA ASP A 14 2.47 -17.77 -2.28
C ASP A 14 3.73 -17.84 -1.42
N LYS A 15 3.72 -18.70 -0.41
CA LYS A 15 4.86 -18.88 0.50
C LYS A 15 6.03 -19.63 -0.13
N GLY A 16 5.81 -20.24 -1.31
CA GLY A 16 6.73 -21.15 -1.96
C GLY A 16 7.11 -22.31 -1.04
N ARG A 17 8.41 -22.45 -0.80
CA ARG A 17 8.99 -23.52 0.02
C ARG A 17 8.99 -23.21 1.51
N LYS A 18 8.68 -21.98 1.92
CA LYS A 18 8.73 -21.55 3.33
C LYS A 18 7.49 -22.02 4.08
N PRO A 19 7.56 -22.20 5.41
CA PRO A 19 6.40 -22.56 6.22
C PRO A 19 5.36 -21.43 6.25
N VAL A 20 5.82 -20.17 6.28
CA VAL A 20 5.02 -18.95 6.37
C VAL A 20 5.36 -18.04 5.20
N ASN A 21 4.35 -17.42 4.60
CA ASN A 21 4.56 -16.32 3.67
C ASN A 21 4.85 -15.04 4.45
N GLN A 22 6.02 -14.45 4.22
CA GLN A 22 6.42 -13.20 4.87
C GLN A 22 6.22 -12.00 3.95
N ASP A 23 5.69 -12.22 2.75
CA ASP A 23 5.30 -11.18 1.82
C ASP A 23 3.87 -10.75 2.11
N PHE A 24 3.58 -9.48 1.88
CA PHE A 24 2.23 -8.95 1.93
C PHE A 24 2.02 -7.92 0.82
N HIS A 25 0.81 -7.86 0.30
CA HIS A 25 0.42 -6.88 -0.71
C HIS A 25 -0.99 -6.37 -0.43
N GLY A 26 -1.27 -5.17 -0.90
CA GLY A 26 -2.56 -4.51 -0.71
C GLY A 26 -2.84 -3.52 -1.81
N LEU A 27 -4.12 -3.28 -2.03
CA LEU A 27 -4.62 -2.30 -3.00
C LEU A 27 -5.82 -1.60 -2.38
N LEU A 28 -5.90 -0.28 -2.57
CA LEU A 28 -7.05 0.50 -2.14
C LEU A 28 -7.54 1.37 -3.29
N ILE A 29 -8.82 1.22 -3.61
CA ILE A 29 -9.54 2.08 -4.55
C ILE A 29 -10.35 3.06 -3.69
N PRO A 30 -9.99 4.35 -3.67
CA PRO A 30 -10.64 5.32 -2.81
C PRO A 30 -11.95 5.83 -3.45
N ASP A 31 -12.64 6.74 -2.76
CA ASP A 31 -13.82 7.41 -3.29
C ASP A 31 -13.51 8.33 -4.49
N ASN A 32 -14.54 8.89 -5.11
CA ASN A 32 -14.39 9.70 -6.33
C ASN A 32 -13.43 10.89 -6.15
N HIS A 33 -13.41 11.58 -5.01
CA HIS A 33 -12.57 12.77 -4.85
C HIS A 33 -11.10 12.38 -4.83
N GLN A 34 -10.75 11.41 -3.98
CA GLN A 34 -9.39 10.93 -3.84
C GLN A 34 -8.92 10.10 -5.04
N LEU A 35 -9.84 9.41 -5.73
CA LEU A 35 -9.55 8.72 -6.97
C LEU A 35 -9.11 9.70 -8.07
N HIS A 36 -9.71 10.89 -8.13
CA HIS A 36 -9.31 11.93 -9.07
C HIS A 36 -7.98 12.59 -8.73
N SER A 37 -7.70 12.85 -7.44
CA SER A 37 -6.51 13.61 -7.02
C SER A 37 -5.28 12.72 -6.76
N LYS A 38 -5.48 11.52 -6.19
CA LYS A 38 -4.43 10.60 -5.74
C LYS A 38 -4.42 9.28 -6.50
N GLY A 39 -5.50 8.93 -7.20
CA GLY A 39 -5.59 7.68 -7.95
C GLY A 39 -5.69 6.45 -7.04
N ILE A 40 -5.22 5.31 -7.54
CA ILE A 40 -5.26 4.02 -6.84
C ILE A 40 -3.86 3.70 -6.32
N ALA A 41 -3.78 3.33 -5.05
CA ALA A 41 -2.54 2.94 -4.40
C ALA A 41 -2.44 1.43 -4.32
N VAL A 42 -1.25 0.92 -4.67
CA VAL A 42 -0.88 -0.48 -4.54
C VAL A 42 0.44 -0.53 -3.79
N ALA A 43 0.52 -1.39 -2.80
CA ALA A 43 1.73 -1.58 -2.01
C ALA A 43 2.06 -3.07 -1.88
N ILE A 44 3.35 -3.37 -1.88
CA ILE A 44 3.91 -4.70 -1.66
C ILE A 44 5.10 -4.57 -0.73
N ALA A 45 5.21 -5.49 0.23
CA ALA A 45 6.33 -5.57 1.15
C ALA A 45 6.78 -7.03 1.27
N ASP A 46 8.09 -7.24 1.34
CA ASP A 46 8.74 -8.52 1.61
C ASP A 46 9.33 -8.45 3.02
N GLY A 47 8.86 -9.34 3.89
CA GLY A 47 9.37 -9.49 5.24
C GLY A 47 10.70 -10.23 5.28
N ILE A 48 11.70 -9.66 5.96
CA ILE A 48 13.03 -10.27 6.08
C ILE A 48 12.99 -11.64 6.76
N SER A 49 13.78 -12.60 6.27
CA SER A 49 13.75 -13.98 6.80
C SER A 49 14.44 -14.16 8.15
N SER A 50 15.13 -13.14 8.65
CA SER A 50 15.85 -13.18 9.93
C SER A 50 14.95 -13.06 11.17
N SER A 51 13.66 -12.78 10.98
CA SER A 51 12.67 -12.70 12.06
C SER A 51 11.51 -13.66 11.83
N ASN A 52 11.03 -14.27 12.91
CA ASN A 52 9.90 -15.20 12.91
C ASN A 52 8.52 -14.51 12.77
N VAL A 53 8.50 -13.17 12.79
CA VAL A 53 7.27 -12.37 12.77
C VAL A 53 7.26 -11.34 11.64
N SER A 54 8.14 -11.46 10.64
CA SER A 54 8.24 -10.47 9.55
C SER A 54 6.98 -10.34 8.70
N GLN A 55 6.10 -11.35 8.70
CA GLN A 55 4.77 -11.24 8.11
C GLN A 55 3.95 -10.09 8.74
N ILE A 56 4.06 -9.89 10.05
CA ILE A 56 3.38 -8.78 10.76
C ILE A 56 3.95 -7.44 10.31
N ALA A 57 5.27 -7.36 10.12
CA ALA A 57 5.93 -6.15 9.65
C ALA A 57 5.50 -5.81 8.21
N SER A 58 5.49 -6.81 7.30
CA SER A 58 5.05 -6.62 5.93
C SER A 58 3.58 -6.21 5.83
N GLU A 59 2.70 -6.82 6.63
CA GLU A 59 1.28 -6.49 6.71
C GLU A 59 1.09 -5.07 7.25
N SER A 60 1.74 -4.74 8.37
CA SER A 60 1.67 -3.42 9.00
C SER A 60 2.17 -2.32 8.07
N ALA A 61 3.27 -2.56 7.34
CA ALA A 61 3.85 -1.59 6.42
C ALA A 61 2.87 -1.28 5.27
N VAL A 62 2.26 -2.30 4.67
CA VAL A 62 1.31 -2.13 3.56
C VAL A 62 -0.01 -1.51 4.05
N ALA A 63 -0.60 -2.05 5.12
CA ALA A 63 -1.87 -1.56 5.65
C ALA A 63 -1.75 -0.11 6.15
N GLY A 64 -0.67 0.18 6.89
CA GLY A 64 -0.36 1.52 7.37
C GLY A 64 -0.13 2.50 6.22
N PHE A 65 0.69 2.13 5.22
CA PHE A 65 0.93 2.98 4.07
C PHE A 65 -0.37 3.32 3.33
N LEU A 66 -1.22 2.34 3.03
CA LEU A 66 -2.47 2.57 2.29
C LEU A 66 -3.43 3.46 3.09
N SER A 67 -3.58 3.24 4.39
CA SER A 67 -4.42 4.06 5.27
C SER A 67 -3.91 5.51 5.34
N ASP A 68 -2.62 5.68 5.59
CA ASP A 68 -2.03 7.00 5.81
C ASP A 68 -1.90 7.80 4.52
N TYR A 69 -1.66 7.14 3.39
CA TYR A 69 -1.56 7.77 2.07
C TYR A 69 -2.82 8.56 1.73
N TYR A 70 -4.00 7.95 1.92
CA TYR A 70 -5.29 8.62 1.71
C TYR A 70 -5.69 9.55 2.85
N SER A 71 -5.01 9.49 4.01
CA SER A 71 -5.19 10.47 5.09
C SER A 71 -4.32 11.74 4.89
N THR A 72 -3.44 11.76 3.88
CA THR A 72 -2.63 12.95 3.58
C THR A 72 -3.44 14.08 2.94
N PRO A 73 -3.07 15.36 3.15
CA PRO A 73 -3.79 16.50 2.57
C PRO A 73 -3.99 16.40 1.05
N ASP A 74 -5.13 16.88 0.56
CA ASP A 74 -5.45 16.90 -0.88
C ASP A 74 -4.59 17.91 -1.66
N SER A 75 -4.04 18.91 -0.98
CA SER A 75 -3.10 19.87 -1.58
C SER A 75 -1.73 19.26 -1.87
N TRP A 76 -1.44 18.07 -1.37
CA TRP A 76 -0.15 17.40 -1.59
C TRP A 76 -0.17 16.60 -2.87
N SER A 77 0.91 16.73 -3.64
CA SER A 77 1.15 15.85 -4.79
C SER A 77 1.26 14.39 -4.35
N VAL A 78 0.89 13.47 -5.25
CA VAL A 78 1.06 12.01 -5.06
C VAL A 78 2.46 11.66 -4.53
N LYS A 79 3.50 12.26 -5.10
CA LYS A 79 4.89 12.05 -4.69
C LYS A 79 5.14 12.47 -3.24
N GLN A 80 4.68 13.66 -2.86
CA GLN A 80 4.85 14.17 -1.50
C GLN A 80 4.10 13.33 -0.48
N SER A 81 2.84 12.96 -0.76
CA SER A 81 2.04 12.07 0.08
C SER A 81 2.74 10.74 0.33
N ALA A 82 3.14 10.05 -0.74
CA ALA A 82 3.81 8.76 -0.62
C ALA A 82 5.14 8.87 0.15
N GLN A 83 5.98 9.85 -0.17
CA GLN A 83 7.27 10.03 0.49
C GLN A 83 7.14 10.37 1.98
N ARG A 84 6.14 11.18 2.37
CA ARG A 84 5.95 11.54 3.78
C ARG A 84 5.50 10.34 4.60
N VAL A 85 4.55 9.56 4.08
CA VAL A 85 4.07 8.35 4.74
C VAL A 85 5.18 7.32 4.86
N LEU A 86 5.90 7.01 3.78
CA LEU A 86 7.03 6.06 3.82
C LEU A 86 8.09 6.45 4.84
N ARG A 87 8.41 7.75 4.96
CA ARG A 87 9.35 8.24 5.97
C ARG A 87 8.81 8.09 7.39
N ALA A 88 7.52 8.32 7.61
CA ALA A 88 6.89 8.15 8.92
C ALA A 88 6.83 6.68 9.34
N SER A 89 6.51 5.77 8.42
CA SER A 89 6.48 4.32 8.68
C SER A 89 7.85 3.71 9.00
N ASN A 90 8.94 4.39 8.64
CA ASN A 90 10.33 3.93 8.85
C ASN A 90 11.08 4.70 9.95
N ALA A 91 10.38 5.55 10.71
CA ALA A 91 10.94 6.31 11.83
C ALA A 91 10.73 5.58 13.15
#